data_AF-A0A2P5MS41-F1
#
_entry.id   AF-A0A2P5MS41-F1
#
_cell.length_a   1.000
_cell.length_b   1.000
_cell.length_c   1.000
_cell.angle_alpha   90.00
_cell.angle_beta   90.00
_cell.angle_gamma   90.00
#
_symmetry.space_group_name_H-M   'P 1'
#
loop_
_entity.id
_entity.type
_entity.pdbx_description
1 polymer ?
#
loop_
_entity_poly.entity_id
_entity_poly.type
_entity_poly.pdbx_seq_one_letter_code
_entity_poly.pdbx_strand_id
1 'polypeptide(L)'
;MMKFKPLPLMLLSAVPIILPGCAQHEAKPSPPAPIIEAVETSSEFDDLLRFGAEMANMTPVKRAEICKALTKQTDTRIHLKLMTGRLLSSHCGNITEIIHQIKTLELNDTRLQLLVAIHTEALVNLLSQRKKPAASHRKSKSILVEPPAKETQETTRDEVQLLRDKLEAIRNVEKQMDESSEGN
;
A
#
# COMPACT_ATOMS: atom_id res chain seq x y z
N MET A 1 -8.72 0.20 61.42
CA MET A 1 -7.28 -0.09 61.62
C MET A 1 -6.67 -0.46 60.28
N MET A 2 -5.73 0.35 59.80
CA MET A 2 -5.09 0.27 58.48
C MET A 2 -4.02 -0.82 58.45
N LYS A 3 -3.86 -1.50 57.30
CA LYS A 3 -2.62 -2.16 56.90
C LYS A 3 -2.35 -1.88 55.43
N PHE A 4 -1.64 -0.78 55.16
CA PHE A 4 -0.99 -0.51 53.89
C PHE A 4 0.33 -1.30 53.84
N LYS A 5 0.50 -2.14 52.82
CA LYS A 5 1.79 -2.72 52.46
C LYS A 5 2.34 -1.93 51.26
N PRO A 6 3.57 -1.38 51.33
CA PRO A 6 4.23 -0.81 50.15
C PRO A 6 4.85 -1.94 49.32
N LEU A 7 4.56 -1.97 48.02
CA LEU A 7 5.26 -2.82 47.06
C LEU A 7 6.35 -1.98 46.37
N PRO A 8 7.60 -2.44 46.32
CA PRO A 8 8.71 -1.64 45.81
C PRO A 8 8.67 -1.50 44.28
N LEU A 9 8.88 -0.25 43.88
CA LEU A 9 9.18 0.24 42.54
C LEU A 9 10.48 -0.40 42.02
N MET A 10 10.40 -1.51 41.30
CA MET A 10 11.53 -2.13 40.62
C MET A 10 11.69 -1.52 39.22
N LEU A 11 12.57 -0.51 39.16
CA LEU A 11 13.62 -0.29 38.17
C LEU A 11 13.29 -0.58 36.69
N LEU A 12 13.20 0.52 35.93
CA LEU A 12 13.46 0.59 34.49
C LEU A 12 14.71 -0.22 34.13
N SER A 13 14.54 -1.38 33.49
CA SER A 13 15.61 -1.96 32.68
C SER A 13 15.68 -1.19 31.37
N ALA A 14 16.64 -0.26 31.28
CA ALA A 14 17.02 0.36 30.03
C ALA A 14 17.54 -0.71 29.06
N VAL A 15 16.73 -1.06 28.07
CA VAL A 15 17.17 -1.90 26.95
C VAL A 15 18.04 -1.01 26.05
N PRO A 16 19.34 -1.31 25.88
CA PRO A 16 20.14 -0.59 24.91
C PRO A 16 19.66 -0.97 23.51
N ILE A 17 19.08 0.01 22.80
CA ILE A 17 18.80 -0.08 21.37
C ILE A 17 20.16 -0.07 20.68
N ILE A 18 20.69 -1.25 20.35
CA ILE A 18 21.85 -1.36 19.48
C ILE A 18 21.34 -1.13 18.06
N LEU A 19 21.36 0.13 17.63
CA LEU A 19 21.28 0.46 16.20
C LEU A 19 22.56 -0.08 15.54
N PRO A 20 22.48 -1.00 14.56
CA PRO A 20 23.63 -1.26 13.71
C PRO A 20 23.85 -0.01 12.85
N GLY A 21 24.80 0.83 13.27
CA GLY A 21 25.29 1.91 12.44
C GLY A 21 25.92 1.33 11.17
N CYS A 22 25.51 1.85 10.02
CA CYS A 22 26.19 1.62 8.75
C CYS A 22 27.67 2.01 8.92
N ALA A 23 28.56 1.02 8.94
CA ALA A 23 29.99 1.26 8.90
C ALA A 23 30.32 2.02 7.62
N GLN A 24 30.66 3.29 7.77
CA GLN A 24 31.12 4.15 6.70
C GLN A 24 32.52 3.66 6.32
N HIS A 25 32.58 2.89 5.24
CA HIS A 25 33.83 2.38 4.69
C HIS A 25 34.61 3.60 4.16
N GLU A 26 35.64 4.04 4.89
CA GLU A 26 36.60 5.02 4.35
C GLU A 26 37.40 4.34 3.25
N ALA A 27 36.91 4.47 2.02
CA ALA A 27 37.68 4.10 0.84
C ALA A 27 38.86 5.08 0.71
N LYS A 28 40.06 4.51 0.80
CA LYS A 28 41.34 5.17 0.49
C LYS A 28 41.22 5.92 -0.85
N PRO A 29 41.71 7.17 -0.98
CA PRO A 29 41.57 7.92 -2.24
C PRO A 29 42.33 7.20 -3.35
N SER A 30 41.58 6.59 -4.28
CA SER A 30 42.11 6.12 -5.56
C SER A 30 42.46 7.34 -6.41
N PRO A 31 43.55 7.33 -7.20
CA PRO A 31 43.84 8.39 -8.14
C PRO A 31 42.65 8.61 -9.09
N PRO A 32 42.39 9.86 -9.52
CA PRO A 32 41.27 10.17 -10.39
C PRO A 32 41.40 9.35 -11.67
N ALA A 33 40.45 8.45 -11.88
CA ALA A 33 40.28 7.80 -13.16
C ALA A 33 40.08 8.88 -14.23
N PRO A 34 40.60 8.70 -15.46
CA PRO A 34 40.33 9.63 -16.54
C PRO A 34 38.82 9.77 -16.70
N ILE A 35 38.35 11.03 -16.68
CA ILE A 35 36.98 11.41 -16.96
C ILE A 35 36.74 11.09 -18.43
N ILE A 36 36.41 9.82 -18.70
CA ILE A 36 35.65 9.47 -19.89
C ILE A 36 34.27 10.00 -19.55
N GLU A 37 33.90 11.14 -20.13
CA GLU A 37 32.51 11.55 -20.21
C GLU A 37 31.79 10.44 -20.98
N ALA A 38 31.35 9.42 -20.25
CA ALA A 38 30.35 8.50 -20.75
C ALA A 38 29.14 9.40 -21.00
N VAL A 39 28.91 9.73 -22.27
CA VAL A 39 27.62 10.18 -22.73
C VAL A 39 26.69 9.00 -22.45
N GLU A 40 26.16 8.94 -21.23
CA GLU A 40 25.15 8.00 -20.81
C GLU A 40 23.91 8.34 -21.63
N THR A 41 23.80 7.72 -22.80
CA THR A 41 22.54 7.60 -23.51
C THR A 41 21.58 6.94 -22.52
N SER A 42 20.68 7.73 -21.92
CA SER A 42 19.77 7.30 -20.87
C SER A 42 19.08 6.01 -21.29
N SER A 43 19.39 4.91 -20.62
CA SER A 43 18.77 3.64 -20.96
C SER A 43 17.31 3.66 -20.52
N GLU A 44 16.45 2.90 -21.21
CA GLU A 44 15.02 2.78 -20.84
C GLU A 44 14.83 2.36 -19.38
N PHE A 45 15.79 1.59 -18.86
CA PHE A 45 15.89 1.24 -17.46
C PHE A 45 16.10 2.46 -16.54
N ASP A 46 17.04 3.35 -16.86
CA ASP A 46 17.32 4.55 -16.06
C ASP A 46 16.13 5.52 -16.07
N ASP A 47 15.45 5.65 -17.22
CA ASP A 47 14.22 6.43 -17.34
C ASP A 47 13.09 5.89 -16.45
N LEU A 48 12.96 4.56 -16.36
CA LEU A 48 11.95 3.92 -15.53
C LEU A 48 12.26 4.10 -14.04
N LEU A 49 13.54 3.97 -13.65
CA LEU A 49 13.98 4.21 -12.27
C LEU A 49 13.76 5.68 -11.87
N ARG A 50 14.15 6.61 -12.73
CA ARG A 50 13.92 8.04 -12.52
C ARG A 50 12.43 8.34 -12.35
N PHE A 51 11.59 7.79 -13.22
CA PHE A 51 10.13 7.94 -13.10
C PHE A 51 9.62 7.40 -11.76
N GLY A 52 10.07 6.23 -11.32
CA GLY A 52 9.71 5.66 -10.02
C GLY A 52 10.12 6.55 -8.85
N ALA A 53 11.34 7.07 -8.88
CA ALA A 53 11.87 7.97 -7.85
C ALA A 53 11.09 9.30 -7.80
N GLU A 54 10.81 9.89 -8.96
CA GLU A 54 9.99 11.10 -9.08
C GLU A 54 8.58 10.85 -8.50
N MET A 55 7.92 9.77 -8.91
CA MET A 55 6.58 9.43 -8.42
C MET A 55 6.57 9.21 -6.90
N ALA A 56 7.58 8.54 -6.34
CA ALA A 56 7.68 8.31 -4.89
C ALA A 56 7.77 9.60 -4.08
N ASN A 57 8.41 10.63 -4.64
CA ASN A 57 8.56 11.95 -4.01
C ASN A 57 7.35 12.88 -4.23
N MET A 58 6.34 12.45 -4.98
CA MET A 58 5.15 13.26 -5.26
C MET A 58 4.00 13.00 -4.29
N THR A 59 3.18 14.04 -4.09
CA THR A 59 1.94 13.93 -3.32
C THR A 59 0.96 12.94 -3.97
N PRO A 60 0.05 12.31 -3.21
CA PRO A 60 -0.95 11.40 -3.77
C PRO A 60 -1.80 12.01 -4.88
N VAL A 61 -2.14 13.31 -4.76
CA VAL A 61 -2.92 14.05 -5.77
C VAL A 61 -2.16 14.15 -7.08
N LYS A 62 -0.89 14.58 -7.04
CA LYS A 62 -0.06 14.71 -8.24
C LYS A 62 0.23 13.36 -8.90
N ARG A 63 0.46 12.30 -8.10
CA ARG A 63 0.57 10.93 -8.61
C ARG A 63 -0.69 10.49 -9.36
N ALA A 64 -1.87 10.83 -8.85
CA ALA A 64 -3.13 10.48 -9.49
C ALA A 64 -3.30 11.20 -10.84
N GLU A 65 -2.92 12.48 -10.92
CA GLU A 65 -2.96 13.27 -12.16
C GLU A 65 -2.04 12.71 -13.24
N ILE A 66 -0.78 12.44 -12.89
CA ILE A 66 0.19 11.83 -13.81
C ILE A 66 -0.31 10.50 -14.31
N CYS A 67 -0.83 9.66 -13.42
CA CYS A 67 -1.35 8.35 -13.81
C CYS A 67 -2.58 8.44 -14.72
N LYS A 68 -3.49 9.39 -14.50
CA LYS A 68 -4.60 9.66 -15.43
C LYS A 68 -4.10 10.14 -16.79
N ALA A 69 -3.01 10.92 -16.83
CA ALA A 69 -2.41 11.35 -18.08
C ALA A 69 -1.73 10.19 -18.83
N LEU A 70 -1.04 9.29 -18.11
CA LEU A 70 -0.38 8.12 -18.68
C LEU A 70 -1.38 7.12 -19.27
N THR A 71 -2.52 6.90 -18.62
CA THR A 71 -3.55 5.96 -19.12
C THR A 71 -4.19 6.38 -20.45
N LYS A 72 -4.01 7.63 -20.89
CA LYS A 72 -4.54 8.13 -22.17
C LYS A 72 -3.59 7.89 -23.34
N GLN A 73 -2.36 7.50 -23.06
CA GLN A 73 -1.34 7.33 -24.09
C GLN A 73 -1.29 5.86 -24.53
N THR A 74 -0.93 5.63 -25.79
CA THR A 74 -0.98 4.30 -26.43
C THR A 74 0.40 3.71 -26.72
N ASP A 75 1.47 4.35 -26.27
CA ASP A 75 2.84 3.86 -26.45
C ASP A 75 3.09 2.63 -25.56
N THR A 76 3.71 1.60 -26.13
CA THR A 76 4.03 0.34 -25.45
C THR A 76 4.95 0.56 -24.24
N ARG A 77 5.84 1.55 -24.31
CA ARG A 77 6.76 1.91 -23.21
C ARG A 77 6.04 2.43 -21.97
N ILE A 78 4.80 2.88 -22.14
CA ILE A 78 4.01 3.45 -21.05
C ILE A 78 3.51 2.37 -20.11
N HIS A 79 3.38 1.13 -20.57
CA HIS A 79 2.99 0.01 -19.72
C HIS A 79 3.99 -0.21 -18.59
N LEU A 80 5.30 -0.04 -18.85
CA LEU A 80 6.34 -0.11 -17.82
C LEU A 80 6.18 0.99 -16.76
N LYS A 81 5.92 2.23 -17.22
CA LYS A 81 5.63 3.37 -16.32
C LYS A 81 4.33 3.16 -15.55
N LEU A 82 3.28 2.63 -16.17
CA LEU A 82 2.01 2.32 -15.51
C LEU A 82 2.18 1.24 -14.44
N MET A 83 2.97 0.20 -14.68
CA MET A 83 3.31 -0.81 -13.66
C MET A 83 4.00 -0.18 -12.46
N THR A 84 5.04 0.61 -12.71
CA THR A 84 5.78 1.31 -11.65
C THR A 84 4.88 2.27 -10.88
N GLY A 85 4.08 3.06 -11.61
CA GLY A 85 3.11 3.98 -11.04
C GLY A 85 2.04 3.28 -10.22
N ARG A 86 1.57 2.10 -10.65
CA ARG A 86 0.51 1.34 -10.00
C ARG A 86 0.89 0.82 -8.60
N LEU A 87 2.17 0.54 -8.38
CA LEU A 87 2.71 0.22 -7.05
C LEU A 87 2.57 1.40 -6.08
N LEU A 88 2.61 2.63 -6.61
CA LEU A 88 2.59 3.86 -5.83
C LEU A 88 1.21 4.54 -5.79
N SER A 89 0.33 4.28 -6.75
CA SER A 89 -0.99 4.90 -6.84
C SER A 89 -2.03 3.97 -7.47
N SER A 90 -3.21 3.92 -6.84
CA SER A 90 -4.37 3.16 -7.32
C SER A 90 -5.04 3.76 -8.57
N HIS A 91 -4.58 4.90 -9.06
CA HIS A 91 -5.13 5.59 -10.23
C HIS A 91 -4.45 5.18 -11.55
N CYS A 92 -3.34 4.45 -11.49
CA CYS A 92 -2.55 4.07 -12.67
C CYS A 92 -3.11 2.81 -13.33
N GLY A 93 -4.33 2.87 -13.86
CA GLY A 93 -4.94 1.77 -14.62
C GLY A 93 -5.27 0.50 -13.82
N ASN A 94 -5.73 -0.55 -14.50
CA ASN A 94 -6.06 -1.84 -13.89
C ASN A 94 -4.82 -2.75 -13.82
N ILE A 95 -4.57 -3.37 -12.65
CA ILE A 95 -3.40 -4.24 -12.45
C ILE A 95 -3.37 -5.41 -13.44
N THR A 96 -4.51 -6.07 -13.68
CA THR A 96 -4.58 -7.24 -14.55
C THR A 96 -4.25 -6.88 -16.00
N GLU A 97 -4.73 -5.72 -16.45
CA GLU A 97 -4.47 -5.21 -17.80
C GLU A 97 -2.99 -4.86 -17.99
N ILE A 98 -2.40 -4.18 -17.01
CA ILE A 98 -0.98 -3.81 -17.03
C ILE A 98 -0.09 -5.05 -17.08
N ILE A 99 -0.36 -6.07 -16.25
CA ILE A 99 0.39 -7.32 -16.26
C ILE A 99 0.27 -8.02 -17.62
N HIS A 100 -0.92 -8.01 -18.24
CA HIS A 100 -1.11 -8.60 -19.56
C HIS A 100 -0.29 -7.87 -20.63
N GLN A 101 -0.35 -6.55 -20.66
CA GLN A 101 0.38 -5.71 -21.62
C GLN A 101 1.90 -5.88 -21.49
N ILE A 102 2.41 -6.00 -20.26
CA ILE A 102 3.85 -6.16 -20.03
C ILE A 102 4.37 -7.53 -20.47
N LYS A 103 3.57 -8.59 -20.33
CA LYS A 103 3.93 -9.92 -20.82
C LYS A 103 4.11 -9.97 -22.34
N THR A 104 3.49 -9.05 -23.07
CA THR A 104 3.64 -8.95 -24.53
C THR A 104 4.84 -8.11 -24.97
N LEU A 105 5.56 -7.47 -24.04
CA LEU A 105 6.73 -6.66 -24.36
C LEU A 105 7.98 -7.54 -24.47
N GLU A 106 8.68 -7.43 -25.61
CA GLU A 106 10.01 -7.99 -25.78
C GLU A 106 11.05 -7.02 -25.20
N LEU A 107 11.66 -7.41 -24.09
CA LEU A 107 12.69 -6.62 -23.40
C LEU A 107 14.06 -7.20 -23.70
N ASN A 108 14.98 -6.38 -24.20
CA ASN A 108 16.35 -6.82 -24.51
C ASN A 108 17.33 -6.61 -23.34
N ASP A 109 17.05 -5.65 -22.44
CA ASP A 109 17.89 -5.37 -21.28
C ASP A 109 17.55 -6.33 -20.12
N THR A 110 18.54 -7.09 -19.65
CA THR A 110 18.41 -8.07 -18.56
C THR A 110 18.08 -7.42 -17.20
N ARG A 111 18.57 -6.21 -16.94
CA ARG A 111 18.26 -5.44 -15.73
C ARG A 111 16.80 -5.00 -15.74
N LEU A 112 16.31 -4.57 -16.90
CA LEU A 112 14.92 -4.19 -17.08
C LEU A 112 13.99 -5.41 -16.94
N GLN A 113 14.36 -6.56 -17.53
CA GLN A 113 13.63 -7.82 -17.34
C GLN A 113 13.50 -8.19 -15.85
N LEU A 114 14.61 -8.09 -15.10
CA LEU A 114 14.61 -8.39 -13.67
C LEU A 114 13.70 -7.42 -12.89
N LEU A 115 13.78 -6.12 -13.18
CA LEU A 115 12.94 -5.10 -12.57
C LEU A 115 11.45 -5.37 -12.84
N VAL A 116 11.12 -5.69 -14.10
CA VAL A 116 9.76 -6.05 -14.53
C VAL A 116 9.26 -7.31 -13.83
N ALA A 117 10.08 -8.33 -13.66
CA ALA A 117 9.71 -9.54 -12.95
C ALA A 117 9.36 -9.23 -11.48
N ILE A 118 10.21 -8.45 -10.78
CA ILE A 118 9.98 -8.06 -9.39
C ILE A 118 8.70 -7.23 -9.25
N HIS A 119 8.51 -6.24 -10.12
CA HIS A 119 7.35 -5.36 -10.05
C HIS A 119 6.05 -6.09 -10.40
N THR A 120 6.09 -7.01 -11.37
CA THR A 120 4.95 -7.87 -11.72
C THR A 120 4.56 -8.76 -10.54
N GLU A 121 5.52 -9.38 -9.87
CA GLU A 121 5.27 -10.20 -8.68
C GLU A 121 4.66 -9.37 -7.54
N ALA A 122 5.17 -8.17 -7.30
CA ALA A 122 4.59 -7.26 -6.32
C ALA A 122 3.12 -6.91 -6.65
N LEU A 123 2.81 -6.67 -7.92
CA LEU A 123 1.44 -6.41 -8.37
C LEU A 123 0.51 -7.63 -8.22
N VAL A 124 1.00 -8.85 -8.51
CA VAL A 124 0.25 -10.09 -8.28
C VAL A 124 -0.07 -10.28 -6.80
N ASN A 125 0.90 -10.00 -5.93
CA ASN A 125 0.69 -10.06 -4.48
C ASN A 125 -0.34 -9.03 -3.99
N LEU A 126 -0.32 -7.81 -4.53
CA LEU A 126 -1.34 -6.79 -4.25
C LEU A 126 -2.74 -7.22 -4.68
N LEU A 127 -2.87 -7.90 -5.83
CA LEU A 127 -4.16 -8.46 -6.28
C LEU A 127 -4.66 -9.55 -5.34
N SER A 128 -3.78 -10.47 -4.91
CA SER A 128 -4.12 -11.55 -4.00
C SER A 128 -4.56 -11.05 -2.63
N GLN A 129 -3.95 -9.97 -2.12
CA GLN A 129 -4.36 -9.34 -0.86
C GLN A 129 -5.75 -8.72 -0.95
N ARG A 130 -6.14 -8.12 -2.09
CA ARG A 130 -7.49 -7.57 -2.29
C ARG A 130 -8.57 -8.65 -2.36
N LYS A 131 -8.23 -9.84 -2.85
CA LYS A 131 -9.16 -10.96 -3.01
C LYS A 131 -9.37 -11.76 -1.73
N LYS A 132 -8.56 -11.59 -0.69
CA LYS A 132 -8.83 -12.19 0.63
C LYS A 132 -9.92 -11.37 1.30
N PRO A 133 -11.19 -11.83 1.38
CA PRO A 133 -12.15 -11.20 2.26
C PRO A 133 -11.59 -11.25 3.69
N ALA A 134 -11.92 -10.26 4.51
CA ALA A 134 -11.50 -10.10 5.90
C ALA A 134 -12.03 -11.23 6.83
N ALA A 135 -11.81 -12.49 6.48
CA ALA A 135 -12.10 -13.66 7.27
C ALA A 135 -10.99 -13.89 8.31
N SER A 136 -10.71 -12.87 9.13
CA SER A 136 -9.85 -13.06 10.32
C SER A 136 -10.02 -11.91 11.31
N HIS A 137 -11.26 -11.69 11.78
CA HIS A 137 -11.49 -11.13 13.11
C HIS A 137 -12.78 -11.66 13.76
N ARG A 138 -13.30 -12.81 13.30
CA ARG A 138 -14.32 -13.55 14.05
C ARG A 138 -13.63 -14.48 15.04
N LYS A 139 -13.59 -14.01 16.30
CA LYS A 139 -13.50 -14.76 17.56
C LYS A 139 -13.49 -16.29 17.40
N SER A 140 -12.34 -16.92 17.65
CA SER A 140 -12.29 -18.31 18.11
C SER A 140 -12.08 -18.32 19.63
N LYS A 141 -13.12 -17.93 20.37
CA LYS A 141 -13.28 -18.41 21.75
C LYS A 141 -13.86 -19.81 21.62
N SER A 142 -13.00 -20.81 21.74
CA SER A 142 -13.35 -22.22 21.88
C SER A 142 -14.43 -22.37 22.94
N ILE A 143 -15.65 -22.76 22.54
CA ILE A 143 -16.51 -23.69 23.30
C ILE A 143 -17.25 -24.57 22.28
N LEU A 144 -17.12 -25.86 22.56
CA LEU A 144 -17.62 -27.08 21.96
C LEU A 144 -19.15 -27.12 21.73
N VAL A 145 -19.55 -28.00 20.80
CA VAL A 145 -20.84 -28.71 20.64
C VAL A 145 -21.76 -28.22 19.48
N GLU A 146 -21.70 -28.99 18.40
CA GLU A 146 -22.67 -29.19 17.30
C GLU A 146 -23.68 -30.32 17.71
N PRO A 147 -24.84 -30.65 17.06
CA PRO A 147 -25.52 -30.20 15.81
C PRO A 147 -27.07 -29.98 15.96
N PRO A 148 -27.92 -30.00 14.91
CA PRO A 148 -28.00 -29.17 13.70
C PRO A 148 -29.44 -28.63 13.46
N ALA A 149 -29.64 -27.49 12.78
CA ALA A 149 -30.80 -27.28 11.88
C ALA A 149 -30.86 -25.84 11.34
N LYS A 150 -31.04 -25.76 10.01
CA LYS A 150 -31.88 -24.80 9.27
C LYS A 150 -31.74 -23.31 9.60
N GLU A 151 -31.14 -22.57 8.68
CA GLU A 151 -31.77 -21.43 7.96
C GLU A 151 -30.71 -20.51 7.36
N THR A 152 -30.41 -20.71 6.07
CA THR A 152 -29.47 -19.90 5.27
C THR A 152 -30.17 -18.67 4.66
N GLN A 153 -31.14 -18.05 5.34
CA GLN A 153 -31.89 -16.90 4.76
C GLN A 153 -32.07 -15.68 5.66
N GLU A 154 -31.63 -15.70 6.93
CA GLU A 154 -31.92 -14.59 7.86
C GLU A 154 -30.81 -13.52 7.94
N THR A 155 -29.57 -13.84 7.56
CA THR A 155 -28.41 -12.95 7.80
C THR A 155 -28.39 -11.68 6.94
N THR A 156 -29.01 -11.69 5.76
CA THR A 156 -29.02 -10.51 4.87
C THR A 156 -30.07 -9.48 5.27
N ARG A 157 -31.16 -9.90 5.92
CA ARG A 157 -32.22 -9.00 6.36
C ARG A 157 -31.79 -8.15 7.54
N ASP A 158 -31.04 -8.75 8.47
CA ASP A 158 -30.46 -8.06 9.62
C ASP A 158 -29.38 -7.03 9.21
N GLU A 159 -28.56 -7.34 8.21
CA GLU A 159 -27.56 -6.39 7.71
C GLU A 159 -28.19 -5.17 7.04
N VAL A 160 -29.27 -5.36 6.26
CA VAL A 160 -30.00 -4.25 5.63
C VAL A 160 -30.74 -3.40 6.69
N GLN A 161 -31.29 -4.03 7.72
CA GLN A 161 -31.92 -3.32 8.84
C GLN A 161 -30.88 -2.48 9.60
N LEU A 162 -29.73 -3.06 9.92
CA LEU A 162 -28.62 -2.36 10.59
C LEU A 162 -28.09 -1.18 9.77
N LEU A 163 -28.03 -1.31 8.44
CA LEU A 163 -27.62 -0.21 7.57
C LEU A 163 -28.65 0.93 7.55
N ARG A 164 -29.95 0.60 7.61
CA ARG A 164 -31.00 1.62 7.73
C ARG A 164 -30.93 2.35 9.07
N ASP A 165 -30.76 1.63 10.16
CA ASP A 165 -30.65 2.22 11.49
C ASP A 165 -29.43 3.15 11.61
N LYS A 166 -28.30 2.78 10.98
CA LYS A 166 -27.10 3.64 10.93
C LYS A 166 -27.32 4.90 10.09
N LEU A 167 -28.02 4.80 8.97
CA LEU A 167 -28.34 5.97 8.13
C LEU A 167 -29.31 6.92 8.84
N GLU A 168 -30.28 6.38 9.60
CA GLU A 168 -31.21 7.19 10.39
C GLU A 168 -30.51 7.87 11.57
N ALA A 169 -29.58 7.19 12.24
CA ALA A 169 -28.77 7.80 13.30
C ALA A 169 -27.92 8.97 12.78
N ILE A 170 -27.29 8.83 11.60
CA ILE A 170 -26.53 9.93 10.97
C ILE A 170 -27.44 11.11 10.64
N ARG A 171 -28.62 10.84 10.06
CA ARG A 171 -29.58 11.89 9.71
C ARG A 171 -30.12 12.64 10.93
N ASN A 172 -30.29 11.95 12.06
CA ASN A 172 -30.67 12.59 13.32
C ASN A 172 -29.54 13.45 13.92
N VAL A 173 -28.29 13.03 13.79
CA VAL A 173 -27.14 13.85 14.21
C VAL A 173 -26.99 15.08 13.32
N GLU A 174 -27.15 14.96 12.00
CA GLU A 174 -27.15 16.10 11.07
C GLU A 174 -28.24 17.11 11.43
N LYS A 175 -29.46 16.63 11.69
CA LYS A 175 -30.57 17.50 12.11
C LYS A 175 -30.30 18.22 13.43
N GLN A 176 -29.72 17.55 14.42
CA GLN A 176 -29.35 18.19 15.70
C GLN A 176 -28.22 19.22 15.52
N MET A 177 -27.31 18.99 14.57
CA MET A 177 -26.25 19.94 14.26
C MET A 177 -26.80 21.18 13.53
N ASP A 178 -27.72 21.01 12.59
CA ASP A 178 -28.36 22.12 11.88
C ASP A 178 -29.20 22.99 12.84
N GLU A 179 -29.94 22.39 13.78
CA GLU A 179 -30.71 23.11 14.81
C GLU A 179 -29.80 23.87 15.80
N SER A 180 -28.55 23.42 16.00
CA SER A 180 -27.56 24.10 16.85
C SER A 180 -26.81 25.24 16.14
N SER A 181 -26.97 25.39 14.82
CA SER A 181 -26.30 26.42 14.02
C SER A 181 -27.18 27.63 13.71
N GLU A 182 -28.51 27.56 13.87
CA GLU A 182 -29.43 28.68 13.64
C GLU A 182 -29.67 29.56 14.89
N GLY A 183 -28.91 29.34 15.97
CA GLY A 183 -29.10 30.00 17.27
C GLY A 183 -28.05 31.04 17.67
N ASN A 184 -27.37 31.71 16.74
CA ASN A 184 -26.46 32.82 17.06
C ASN A 184 -26.50 33.98 16.07
#